data_AF-A0A699TRL3-F1
#
_entry.id   AF-A0A699TRL3-F1
#
_cell.length_a   1.000
_cell.length_b   1.000
_cell.length_c   1.000
_cell.angle_alpha   90.00
_cell.angle_beta   90.00
_cell.angle_gamma   90.00
#
_symmetry.space_group_name_H-M   'P 1'
#
loop_
_entity.id
_entity.type
_entity.pdbx_description
1 polymer ?
#
loop_
_entity_poly.entity_id
_entity_poly.type
_entity_poly.pdbx_seq_one_letter_code
_entity_poly.pdbx_strand_id
1 'polypeptide(L)'
;QFVENVKRLKTEVEEANPNAKQLSKKKMFNLVLGVEKLEVNTVKNPEPCSNKGNASGGQRKKSEIEKLREHMKKHRRLCKKCEKYRRHDSRNCPKKDDEIPIDSDSTNVGE
;
A
#
# COMPACT_ATOMS: atom_id res chain seq x y z
N GLN A 1 -13.16 -38.00 -7.08
CA GLN A 1 -13.58 -37.87 -8.49
C GLN A 1 -12.73 -36.89 -9.31
N PHE A 2 -12.81 -35.56 -9.15
CA PHE A 2 -12.05 -34.61 -10.01
C PHE A 2 -10.52 -34.81 -9.99
N VAL A 3 -9.94 -34.89 -8.79
CA VAL A 3 -8.48 -35.05 -8.62
C VAL A 3 -7.98 -36.37 -9.20
N GLU A 4 -8.77 -37.44 -9.08
CA GLU A 4 -8.45 -38.76 -9.63
C GLU A 4 -8.50 -38.76 -11.16
N ASN A 5 -9.50 -38.08 -11.74
CA ASN A 5 -9.61 -37.91 -13.18
C ASN A 5 -8.41 -37.14 -13.75
N VAL A 6 -7.95 -36.07 -13.08
CA VAL A 6 -6.75 -35.32 -13.48
C VAL A 6 -5.48 -36.20 -13.43
N LYS A 7 -5.35 -37.05 -12.41
CA LYS A 7 -4.23 -37.99 -12.30
C LYS A 7 -4.23 -39.00 -13.45
N ARG A 8 -5.40 -39.57 -13.78
CA ARG A 8 -5.54 -40.53 -14.90
C ARG A 8 -5.24 -39.90 -16.27
N LEU A 9 -5.75 -38.69 -16.53
CA LEU A 9 -5.44 -37.95 -17.75
C LEU A 9 -3.94 -37.69 -17.91
N LYS A 10 -3.25 -37.38 -16.79
CA LYS A 10 -1.81 -37.17 -16.81
C LYS A 10 -1.05 -38.45 -17.20
N THR A 11 -1.43 -39.60 -16.66
CA THR A 11 -0.79 -40.89 -16.99
C THR A 11 -1.06 -41.30 -18.44
N GLU A 12 -2.28 -41.12 -18.94
CA GLU A 12 -2.63 -41.41 -20.35
C GLU A 12 -1.78 -40.57 -21.33
N VAL A 13 -1.55 -39.29 -21.02
CA VAL A 13 -0.71 -38.39 -21.83
C VAL A 13 0.77 -38.78 -21.78
N GLU A 14 1.27 -39.20 -20.63
CA GLU A 14 2.66 -39.65 -20.46
C GLU A 14 2.90 -41.00 -21.18
N GLU A 15 1.96 -41.94 -21.13
CA GLU A 15 2.01 -43.22 -21.85
C GLU A 15 1.91 -43.06 -23.37
N ALA A 16 1.08 -42.14 -23.86
CA ALA A 16 0.93 -41.86 -25.28
C ALA A 16 2.18 -41.20 -25.91
N ASN A 17 3.06 -40.61 -25.10
CA ASN A 17 4.26 -39.94 -25.59
C ASN A 17 5.50 -40.26 -24.74
N PRO A 18 5.99 -41.52 -24.76
CA PRO A 18 7.02 -42.00 -23.84
C PRO A 18 8.38 -41.33 -24.02
N ASN A 19 8.62 -40.70 -25.18
CA ASN A 19 9.85 -39.97 -25.49
C ASN A 19 9.71 -38.44 -25.36
N ALA A 20 8.58 -37.94 -24.86
CA ALA A 20 8.41 -36.52 -24.59
C ALA A 20 9.35 -36.08 -23.46
N LYS A 21 10.50 -35.54 -23.82
CA LYS A 21 11.40 -34.88 -22.86
C LYS A 21 10.63 -33.74 -22.22
N GLN A 22 10.33 -33.84 -20.93
CA GLN A 22 9.79 -32.71 -20.17
C GLN A 22 10.79 -31.56 -20.27
N LEU A 23 10.45 -30.55 -21.06
CA LEU A 23 11.23 -29.32 -21.14
C LEU A 23 11.17 -28.63 -19.79
N SER A 24 12.29 -28.04 -19.37
CA SER A 24 12.25 -27.12 -18.23
C SER A 24 11.29 -25.98 -18.56
N LYS A 25 10.60 -25.44 -17.54
CA LYS A 25 9.64 -24.33 -17.72
C LYS A 25 10.26 -23.20 -18.56
N LYS A 26 11.52 -22.85 -18.32
CA LYS A 26 12.27 -21.83 -19.09
C LYS A 26 12.34 -22.19 -20.58
N LYS A 27 12.72 -23.44 -20.93
CA LYS A 27 12.80 -23.90 -22.31
C LYS A 27 11.43 -23.93 -22.98
N MET A 28 10.39 -24.34 -22.26
CA MET A 28 9.01 -24.31 -22.75
C MET A 28 8.54 -22.89 -23.04
N PHE A 29 8.80 -21.92 -22.15
CA PHE A 29 8.47 -20.52 -22.38
C PHE A 29 9.22 -19.93 -23.57
N ASN A 30 10.53 -20.20 -23.69
CA ASN A 30 11.32 -19.74 -24.84
C ASN A 30 10.78 -20.33 -26.15
N LEU A 31 10.38 -21.61 -26.16
CA LEU A 31 9.80 -22.26 -27.34
C LEU A 31 8.45 -21.65 -27.74
N VAL A 32 7.57 -21.41 -26.78
CA VAL A 32 6.22 -20.88 -27.02
C VAL A 32 6.24 -19.40 -27.40
N LEU A 33 7.04 -18.61 -26.70
CA LEU A 33 7.11 -17.16 -26.90
C LEU A 33 8.08 -16.76 -28.02
N GLY A 34 8.96 -17.68 -28.45
CA GLY A 34 10.00 -17.41 -29.44
C GLY A 34 11.07 -16.42 -28.95
N VAL A 35 11.06 -16.06 -27.67
CA VAL A 35 11.95 -15.06 -27.09
C VAL A 35 12.68 -15.69 -25.91
N GLU A 36 14.01 -15.64 -25.95
CA GLU A 36 14.81 -16.04 -24.81
C GLU A 36 14.70 -15.01 -23.69
N LYS A 37 14.39 -15.47 -22.47
CA LYS A 37 14.42 -14.61 -21.29
C LYS A 37 15.84 -14.05 -21.11
N LEU A 38 15.97 -12.73 -21.28
CA LEU A 38 17.19 -11.97 -21.00
C LEU A 38 17.69 -12.24 -19.57
N GLU A 39 19.01 -12.43 -19.43
CA GLU A 39 19.66 -12.62 -18.13
C GLU A 39 19.62 -11.35 -17.27
N VAL A 40 19.67 -10.19 -17.94
CA VAL A 40 19.62 -8.87 -17.30
C VAL A 40 18.31 -8.18 -17.69
N ASN A 41 17.49 -7.85 -16.70
CA ASN A 41 16.27 -7.09 -16.92
C ASN A 41 16.59 -5.59 -16.95
N THR A 42 16.59 -4.99 -18.14
CA THR A 42 16.88 -3.56 -18.36
C THR A 42 15.75 -2.65 -17.88
N VAL A 43 14.52 -3.17 -17.81
CA VAL A 43 13.35 -2.41 -17.39
C VAL A 43 13.13 -2.61 -15.90
N LYS A 44 13.50 -1.59 -15.11
CA LYS A 44 13.18 -1.54 -13.68
C LYS A 44 11.71 -1.16 -13.51
N ASN A 45 10.98 -1.96 -12.74
CA ASN A 45 9.62 -1.56 -12.33
C ASN A 45 9.72 -0.27 -11.49
N PRO A 46 8.76 0.67 -11.62
CA PRO A 46 8.76 1.88 -10.81
C PRO A 46 8.55 1.52 -9.33
N GLU A 47 9.43 2.01 -8.46
CA GLU A 47 9.28 1.88 -7.01
C GLU A 47 8.63 3.14 -6.43
N PRO A 48 7.62 3.03 -5.54
CA PRO A 48 7.03 1.82 -4.97
C PRO A 48 5.84 1.26 -5.79
N CYS A 49 6.03 0.11 -6.44
CA CYS A 49 4.96 -0.68 -7.04
C CYS A 49 4.26 -1.49 -5.94
N SER A 50 3.06 -1.07 -5.54
CA SER A 50 2.21 -1.89 -4.67
C SER A 50 1.50 -2.95 -5.51
N ASN A 51 1.56 -4.20 -5.07
CA ASN A 51 0.72 -5.27 -5.60
C ASN A 51 -0.76 -4.89 -5.55
N LYS A 52 -1.51 -5.24 -6.60
CA LYS A 52 -2.95 -5.02 -6.70
C LYS A 52 -3.63 -5.64 -5.47
N GLY A 53 -4.26 -4.80 -4.65
CA GLY A 53 -4.96 -5.22 -3.42
C GLY A 53 -4.28 -4.88 -2.09
N ASN A 54 -3.02 -4.41 -2.10
CA ASN A 54 -2.24 -4.19 -0.87
C ASN A 54 -2.08 -2.71 -0.48
N ALA A 55 -2.69 -1.79 -1.24
CA ALA A 55 -2.96 -0.46 -0.70
C ALA A 55 -4.00 -0.65 0.41
N SER A 56 -3.69 -0.22 1.64
CA SER A 56 -4.41 -0.43 2.91
C SER A 56 -5.89 0.01 2.93
N GLY A 57 -6.70 -0.52 2.02
CA GLY A 57 -8.10 -0.15 1.82
C GLY A 57 -8.63 -0.32 0.39
N GLY A 58 -7.96 -1.03 -0.52
CA GLY A 58 -8.47 -1.29 -1.87
C GLY A 58 -8.65 -0.05 -2.76
N GLN A 59 -8.22 1.12 -2.28
CA GLN A 59 -8.37 2.41 -2.95
C GLN A 59 -7.11 2.79 -3.72
N ARG A 60 -7.31 3.56 -4.80
CA ARG A 60 -6.24 4.20 -5.56
C ARG A 60 -5.31 4.99 -4.61
N LYS A 61 -3.99 4.85 -4.78
CA LYS A 61 -3.01 5.71 -4.10
C LYS A 61 -3.24 7.17 -4.53
N LYS A 62 -3.51 8.04 -3.56
CA LYS A 62 -3.67 9.48 -3.80
C LYS A 62 -2.31 10.13 -4.07
N SER A 63 -2.27 11.07 -5.00
CA SER A 63 -1.06 11.87 -5.24
C SER A 63 -0.80 12.82 -4.07
N GLU A 64 0.43 13.33 -3.94
CA GLU A 64 0.77 14.31 -2.90
C GLU A 64 -0.08 15.58 -3.01
N ILE A 65 -0.36 16.05 -4.23
CA ILE A 65 -1.23 17.19 -4.50
C ILE A 65 -2.66 16.92 -4.01
N GLU A 66 -3.17 15.71 -4.24
CA GLU A 66 -4.51 15.31 -3.81
C GLU A 66 -4.62 15.24 -2.28
N LYS A 67 -3.63 14.64 -1.61
CA LYS A 67 -3.55 14.63 -0.14
C LYS A 67 -3.51 16.04 0.43
N LEU A 68 -2.72 16.92 -0.19
CA LEU A 68 -2.62 18.32 0.23
C LEU A 68 -3.97 19.01 0.09
N ARG A 69 -4.65 18.88 -1.06
CA ARG A 69 -5.97 19.47 -1.29
C ARG A 69 -7.01 18.98 -0.28
N GLU A 70 -7.05 17.70 0.01
CA GLU A 70 -7.94 17.14 1.04
C GLU A 70 -7.63 17.68 2.43
N HIS A 71 -6.35 17.78 2.79
CA HIS A 71 -5.94 18.42 4.02
C HIS A 71 -6.36 19.90 4.06
N MET A 72 -6.32 20.61 2.93
CA MET A 72 -6.76 22.00 2.80
C MET A 72 -8.26 22.21 2.96
N LYS A 73 -9.08 21.23 2.55
CA LYS A 73 -10.54 21.26 2.68
C LYS A 73 -11.01 21.12 4.14
N LYS A 74 -10.21 20.51 5.02
CA LYS A 74 -10.57 20.35 6.44
C LYS A 74 -10.63 21.71 7.12
N HIS A 75 -11.72 21.98 7.83
CA HIS A 75 -11.88 23.24 8.57
C HIS A 75 -10.83 23.38 9.67
N ARG A 76 -10.46 24.62 9.98
CA ARG A 76 -9.64 24.92 11.16
C ARG A 76 -10.51 24.73 12.41
N ARG A 77 -9.91 24.23 13.48
CA ARG A 77 -10.55 24.04 14.78
C ARG A 77 -9.79 24.80 15.86
N LEU A 78 -10.48 25.23 16.90
CA LEU A 78 -9.85 25.87 18.06
C LEU A 78 -9.03 24.83 18.83
N CYS A 79 -7.75 25.10 19.03
CA CYS A 79 -6.91 24.30 19.91
C CYS A 79 -6.99 24.84 21.34
N LYS A 80 -7.40 24.03 22.31
CA LYS A 80 -7.52 24.47 23.72
C LYS A 80 -6.18 24.80 24.40
N LYS A 81 -5.06 24.26 23.91
CA LYS A 81 -3.72 24.49 24.50
C LYS A 81 -3.09 25.81 24.04
N CYS A 82 -3.32 26.22 22.80
CA CYS A 82 -2.75 27.44 22.24
C CYS A 82 -3.79 28.50 21.86
N GLU A 83 -5.06 28.22 22.17
CA GLU A 83 -6.24 29.07 21.99
C GLU A 83 -6.40 29.67 20.59
N LYS A 84 -5.85 29.00 19.57
CA LYS A 84 -5.84 29.47 18.19
C LYS A 84 -6.58 28.50 17.27
N TYR A 85 -7.27 29.05 16.27
CA TYR A 85 -7.84 28.27 15.17
C TYR A 85 -6.72 27.75 14.25
N ARG A 86 -6.50 26.43 14.32
CA ARG A 86 -5.40 25.72 13.64
C ARG A 86 -5.89 24.36 13.15
N ARG A 87 -4.99 23.56 12.56
CA ARG A 87 -5.29 22.22 12.03
C ARG A 87 -4.95 21.06 12.99
N HIS A 88 -4.37 21.37 14.14
CA HIS A 88 -4.17 20.44 15.24
C HIS A 88 -5.22 20.67 16.35
N ASP A 89 -5.40 19.68 17.22
CA ASP A 89 -6.12 19.83 18.48
C ASP A 89 -5.13 19.98 19.64
N SER A 90 -5.62 20.04 20.89
CA SER A 90 -4.75 20.14 22.07
C SER A 90 -3.79 18.95 22.22
N ARG A 91 -4.18 17.75 21.76
CA ARG A 91 -3.37 16.53 21.85
C ARG A 91 -2.15 16.60 20.93
N ASN A 92 -2.33 17.15 19.73
CA ASN A 92 -1.27 17.35 18.74
C ASN A 92 -0.77 18.81 18.70
N CYS A 93 -0.97 19.57 19.76
CA CYS A 93 -0.48 20.94 19.79
C CYS A 93 1.05 20.93 19.83
N PRO A 94 1.75 21.70 18.98
CA PRO A 94 3.21 21.79 19.05
C PRO A 94 3.69 22.42 20.37
N LYS A 95 2.85 23.23 21.02
CA LYS A 95 3.09 23.82 22.35
C LYS A 95 2.69 22.89 23.50
N LYS A 96 2.57 21.59 23.26
CA LYS A 96 2.13 20.63 24.29
C LYS A 96 3.17 20.49 25.42
N ASP A 97 4.46 20.53 25.05
CA ASP A 97 5.60 20.34 25.94
C ASP A 97 6.16 21.67 26.47
N ASP A 98 5.69 22.79 25.93
CA ASP A 98 5.92 24.10 26.53
C ASP A 98 5.10 24.13 27.83
N GLU A 99 5.79 24.05 28.97
CA GLU A 99 5.24 24.33 30.29
C GLU A 99 4.53 25.68 30.20
N ILE A 100 3.20 25.68 30.31
CA ILE A 100 2.46 26.92 30.48
C ILE A 100 2.52 27.17 31.98
N PRO A 101 3.14 28.27 32.46
CA PRO A 101 3.01 28.68 33.85
C PRO A 101 1.53 28.73 34.20
N ILE A 102 1.15 27.98 35.22
CA ILE A 102 -0.21 28.00 35.74
C ILE A 102 -0.35 29.37 36.41
N ASP A 103 -0.95 30.33 35.72
CA ASP A 103 -1.43 31.55 36.38
C ASP A 103 -2.65 31.15 37.21
N SER A 104 -2.38 30.66 38.42
CA SER A 104 -3.32 30.66 39.52
C SER A 104 -3.55 32.10 39.94
N ASP A 105 -4.61 32.70 39.42
CA ASP A 105 -5.57 33.53 40.15
C ASP A 105 -6.24 34.51 39.19
N SER A 106 -7.48 34.20 38.85
CA SER A 106 -8.46 35.23 38.52
C SER A 106 -9.65 34.96 39.40
N THR A 107 -9.55 35.43 40.64
CA THR A 107 -10.68 35.55 41.55
C THR A 107 -11.71 36.47 40.92
N ASN A 108 -12.91 35.95 40.87
CA ASN A 108 -14.16 36.60 40.54
C ASN A 108 -14.49 37.65 41.61
N VAL A 109 -14.63 38.92 41.20
CA VAL A 109 -15.46 39.96 41.83
C VAL A 109 -15.89 40.84 40.65
N GLY A 110 -17.14 40.91 40.19
CA GLY A 110 -18.36 41.11 40.96
C GLY A 110 -18.70 42.59 40.94
N GLU A 111 -19.42 43.06 39.90
CA GLU A 111 -20.44 44.13 39.89
C GLU A 111 -21.01 44.32 38.47
#